data_AF-A0A0F9P2T5-F1
#
_entry.id   AF-A0A0F9P2T5-F1
#
_cell.length_a   1.000
_cell.length_b   1.000
_cell.length_c   1.000
_cell.angle_alpha   90.00
_cell.angle_beta   90.00
_cell.angle_gamma   90.00
#
_symmetry.space_group_name_H-M   'P 1'
#
loop_
_entity.id
_entity.type
_entity.pdbx_description
1 polymer ?
#
loop_
_entity_poly.entity_id
_entity_poly.type
_entity_poly.pdbx_seq_one_letter_code
_entity_poly.pdbx_strand_id
1 'polypeptide(L)'
;MNPPFGVQRKSADRGFLKKAFSFSDVVYSIHLGKKRIRDFIVNYVIKFGWKVDNILPFRMILERSFPFHSKKTKKIEVNVYRFIKKSGN
;
A
#
# COMPACT_ATOMS: atom_id res chain seq x y z
N MET A 1 1.58 0.80 7.83
CA MET A 1 0.13 1.09 7.78
C MET A 1 -0.59 0.14 6.83
N ASN A 2 -1.88 -0.08 7.05
CA ASN A 2 -2.76 -0.85 6.18
C ASN A 2 -3.86 0.08 5.63
N PRO A 3 -3.54 0.93 4.63
CA PRO A 3 -4.48 1.93 4.13
C PRO A 3 -5.61 1.25 3.33
N PRO A 4 -6.76 1.92 3.16
CA PRO A 4 -7.81 1.41 2.28
C PRO A 4 -7.26 1.21 0.86
N PHE A 5 -7.44 0.01 0.30
CA PHE A 5 -6.84 -0.40 -0.98
C PHE A 5 -7.42 0.29 -2.23
N GLY A 6 -8.17 1.38 -2.07
CA GLY A 6 -8.77 2.13 -3.18
C GLY A 6 -9.85 1.36 -3.97
N VAL A 7 -10.31 0.21 -3.46
CA VAL A 7 -11.35 -0.63 -4.09
C VAL A 7 -12.72 0.05 -4.04
N GLN A 8 -13.05 0.71 -2.93
CA GLN A 8 -14.31 1.45 -2.77
C GLN A 8 -14.24 2.86 -3.34
N ARG A 9 -13.14 3.57 -3.08
CA ARG A 9 -12.88 4.92 -3.60
C ARG A 9 -11.52 4.95 -4.27
N LYS A 10 -11.52 5.23 -5.57
CA LYS A 10 -10.29 5.31 -6.36
C LYS A 10 -9.30 6.27 -5.69
N SER A 11 -8.04 5.84 -5.56
CA SER A 11 -6.94 6.65 -5.01
C SER A 11 -6.99 6.93 -3.50
N ALA A 12 -7.82 6.23 -2.72
CA ALA A 12 -7.91 6.43 -1.27
C ALA A 12 -6.58 6.20 -0.53
N ASP A 13 -5.71 5.37 -1.08
CA ASP A 13 -4.37 5.06 -0.57
C ASP A 13 -3.38 6.22 -0.69
N ARG A 14 -3.58 7.14 -1.64
CA ARG A 14 -2.66 8.26 -1.92
C ARG A 14 -2.56 9.25 -0.77
N GLY A 15 -3.69 9.59 -0.14
CA GLY A 15 -3.72 10.53 0.98
C GLY A 15 -2.90 10.02 2.17
N PHE A 16 -3.00 8.71 2.44
CA PHE A 16 -2.23 8.04 3.48
C PHE A 16 -0.74 8.05 3.17
N LEU A 17 -0.35 7.69 1.93
CA LEU A 17 1.06 7.70 1.51
C LEU A 17 1.66 9.11 1.59
N LYS A 18 0.97 10.12 1.04
CA LYS A 18 1.44 11.51 1.10
C LYS A 18 1.61 11.99 2.55
N LYS A 19 0.67 11.64 3.43
CA LYS A 19 0.79 12.01 4.84
C LYS A 19 1.94 11.28 5.51
N ALA A 20 2.08 9.97 5.33
CA ALA A 20 3.20 9.18 5.86
C ALA A 20 4.56 9.73 5.41
N PHE A 21 4.68 10.11 4.13
CA PHE A 21 5.90 10.70 3.58
C PHE A 21 6.24 12.09 4.14
N SER A 22 5.29 12.78 4.76
CA SER A 22 5.52 14.12 5.32
C SER A 22 6.19 14.14 6.69
N PHE A 23 6.13 13.04 7.45
CA PHE A 23 6.60 12.99 8.85
C PHE A 23 7.51 11.79 9.15
N SER A 24 7.95 11.03 8.15
CA SER A 24 8.77 9.83 8.35
C SER A 24 9.88 9.77 7.31
N ASP A 25 10.93 8.99 7.59
CA ASP A 25 12.00 8.65 6.64
C ASP A 25 11.91 7.19 6.17
N VAL A 26 11.17 6.35 6.89
CA VAL A 26 10.86 4.96 6.53
C VAL A 26 9.37 4.71 6.70
N VAL A 27 8.72 4.15 5.68
CA VAL A 27 7.28 3.86 5.70
C VAL A 27 7.03 2.41 5.30
N TYR A 28 6.34 1.66 6.16
CA TYR A 28 5.81 0.35 5.80
C TYR A 28 4.34 0.48 5.38
N SER A 29 3.94 -0.14 4.28
CA SER A 29 2.55 -0.09 3.80
C SER A 29 2.10 -1.37 3.13
N ILE A 30 0.84 -1.76 3.31
CA ILE A 30 0.25 -2.95 2.68
C ILE A 30 -0.63 -2.52 1.51
N HIS A 31 -0.47 -3.15 0.34
CA HIS A 31 -1.33 -2.93 -0.82
C HIS A 31 -1.66 -4.27 -1.51
N LEU A 32 -2.74 -4.32 -2.29
CA LEU A 32 -3.11 -5.53 -3.04
C LEU A 32 -1.99 -5.98 -3.99
N GLY A 33 -1.73 -7.29 -4.03
CA GLY A 33 -0.62 -7.93 -4.73
C GLY A 33 -0.70 -7.96 -6.27
N LYS A 34 -1.65 -7.23 -6.87
CA LYS A 34 -1.82 -7.22 -8.33
C LYS A 34 -0.67 -6.44 -8.99
N LYS A 35 -0.11 -6.98 -10.09
CA LYS A 35 0.98 -6.34 -10.85
C LYS A 35 0.71 -4.87 -11.20
N ARG A 36 -0.49 -4.54 -11.70
CA ARG A 36 -0.90 -3.15 -12.01
C ARG A 36 -0.81 -2.21 -10.80
N ILE A 37 -1.12 -2.71 -9.60
CA ILE A 37 -1.07 -1.93 -8.36
C ILE A 37 0.38 -1.75 -7.94
N ARG A 38 1.21 -2.81 -8.04
CA ARG A 38 2.65 -2.71 -7.81
C ARG A 38 3.30 -1.66 -8.72
N ASP A 39 3.05 -1.73 -10.03
CA ASP A 39 3.59 -0.79 -11.01
C ASP A 39 3.14 0.65 -10.70
N PHE A 40 1.88 0.82 -10.29
CA PHE A 40 1.37 2.12 -9.84
C PHE A 40 2.08 2.63 -8.58
N ILE A 41 2.19 1.82 -7.52
CA ILE A 41 2.80 2.22 -6.24
C ILE A 41 4.26 2.60 -6.45
N VAL A 42 5.04 1.79 -7.17
CA VAL A 42 6.45 2.07 -7.48
C VAL A 42 6.58 3.43 -8.17
N ASN A 43 5.82 3.66 -9.24
CA ASN A 43 5.84 4.92 -9.97
C ASN A 43 5.34 6.10 -9.13
N TYR A 44 4.36 5.87 -8.27
CA TYR A 44 3.83 6.91 -7.39
C TYR A 44 4.90 7.34 -6.38
N VAL A 45 5.51 6.43 -5.62
CA VAL A 45 6.47 6.81 -4.56
C VAL A 45 7.75 7.45 -5.12
N ILE A 46 8.21 7.00 -6.30
CA ILE A 46 9.38 7.60 -6.97
C ILE A 46 9.14 9.09 -7.26
N LYS A 47 7.93 9.46 -7.71
CA LYS A 47 7.56 10.86 -7.97
C LYS A 47 7.56 11.75 -6.73
N PHE A 48 7.50 11.17 -5.53
CA PHE A 48 7.56 11.90 -4.27
C PHE A 48 8.97 11.94 -3.65
N GLY A 49 10.01 11.46 -4.37
CA GLY A 49 11.37 11.41 -3.83
C GLY A 49 11.63 10.23 -2.91
N TRP A 50 10.83 9.16 -3.02
CA TRP A 50 10.97 7.94 -2.21
C TRP A 50 11.47 6.77 -3.07
N LYS A 51 12.04 5.77 -2.42
CA LYS A 51 12.47 4.50 -3.02
C LYS A 51 11.70 3.35 -2.39
N VAL A 52 11.31 2.37 -3.20
CA VAL A 52 10.89 1.06 -2.68
C VAL A 52 12.14 0.27 -2.38
N ASP A 53 12.37 -0.01 -1.10
CA ASP A 53 13.54 -0.76 -0.65
C ASP A 53 13.26 -2.26 -0.59
N ASN A 54 12.08 -2.65 -0.12
CA ASN A 54 11.68 -4.05 -0.05
C ASN A 54 10.19 -4.23 -0.40
N ILE A 55 9.86 -5.38 -0.96
CA ILE A 55 8.50 -5.84 -1.24
C ILE A 55 8.40 -7.29 -0.77
N LEU A 56 7.58 -7.54 0.24
CA LEU A 56 7.28 -8.87 0.75
C LEU A 56 5.87 -9.29 0.29
N PRO A 57 5.73 -10.26 -0.64
CA PRO A 57 4.44 -10.85 -0.98
C PRO A 57 3.88 -11.63 0.22
N PHE A 58 2.59 -11.48 0.47
CA PHE A 58 1.90 -12.13 1.58
C PHE A 58 0.46 -12.52 1.20
N ARG A 59 0.01 -13.67 1.69
CA ARG A 59 -1.39 -14.12 1.55
C ARG A 59 -2.11 -13.91 2.87
N MET A 60 -3.09 -13.00 2.87
CA MET A 60 -3.89 -12.71 4.05
C MET A 60 -5.32 -13.23 3.91
N ILE A 61 -5.91 -13.62 5.03
CA ILE A 61 -7.34 -13.92 5.12
C ILE A 61 -8.03 -12.66 5.61
N LEU A 62 -8.97 -12.15 4.82
CA LEU A 62 -9.83 -11.02 5.19
C LEU A 62 -11.13 -11.59 5.72
N GLU A 63 -11.38 -11.39 7.01
CA GLU A 63 -12.66 -11.70 7.64
C GLU A 63 -13.70 -10.62 7.35
N ARG A 64 -14.98 -10.94 7.58
CA ARG A 64 -16.09 -10.01 7.38
C ARG A 64 -16.14 -8.95 8.49
N SER A 65 -15.19 -8.03 8.51
CA SER A 65 -15.12 -6.94 9.49
C SER A 65 -15.93 -5.70 9.12
N PHE A 66 -16.46 -5.61 7.90
CA PHE A 66 -17.18 -4.43 7.41
C PHE A 66 -18.50 -4.78 6.68
N PRO A 67 -19.49 -3.86 6.65
CA PRO A 67 -20.79 -4.11 6.00
C PRO A 67 -20.68 -4.44 4.52
N PHE A 68 -19.71 -3.84 3.82
CA PHE A 68 -19.46 -4.05 2.39
C PHE A 68 -18.74 -5.36 2.05
N HIS A 69 -18.32 -6.15 3.05
CA HIS A 69 -17.77 -7.48 2.80
C HIS A 69 -18.88 -8.47 2.49
N SER A 70 -18.99 -8.97 1.25
CA SER A 70 -20.03 -9.92 0.85
C SER A 70 -19.79 -11.36 1.30
N LYS A 71 -18.55 -11.73 1.65
CA LYS A 71 -18.15 -13.10 2.04
C LYS A 71 -17.73 -13.15 3.51
N LYS A 72 -17.95 -14.31 4.16
CA LYS A 72 -17.49 -14.57 5.55
C LYS A 72 -15.97 -14.44 5.68
N THR A 73 -15.24 -15.03 4.74
CA THR A 73 -13.80 -14.90 4.61
C THR A 73 -13.41 -14.77 3.13
N LYS A 74 -12.30 -14.09 2.86
CA LYS A 74 -11.71 -13.96 1.53
C LYS A 74 -10.20 -14.02 1.62
N LYS A 75 -9.58 -14.98 0.94
CA LYS A 75 -8.12 -14.99 0.74
C LYS A 75 -7.76 -13.89 -0.26
N ILE A 76 -6.83 -13.02 0.09
CA ILE A 76 -6.32 -11.98 -0.80
C ILE A 76 -4.80 -12.01 -0.79
N GLU A 77 -4.22 -11.76 -1.96
CA GLU A 77 -2.78 -11.57 -2.12
C GLU A 77 -2.47 -10.08 -1.94
N VAL A 78 -1.50 -9.79 -1.08
CA VAL A 78 -1.02 -8.45 -0.78
C VAL A 78 0.50 -8.40 -0.88
N ASN A 79 1.03 -7.18 -0.99
CA ASN A 79 2.43 -6.89 -0.87
C ASN A 79 2.62 -5.94 0.32
N VAL A 80 3.57 -6.27 1.19
CA VAL A 80 4.06 -5.37 2.24
C VAL A 80 5.27 -4.65 1.68
N TYR A 81 5.16 -3.33 1.56
CA TYR A 81 6.21 -2.47 1.04
C TYR A 81 6.98 -1.84 2.19
N ARG A 82 8.29 -1.71 2.01
CA ARG A 82 9.15 -0.79 2.76
C ARG A 82 9.58 0.32 1.81
N PHE A 83 9.19 1.56 2.13
CA PHE A 83 9.64 2.76 1.44
C PHE A 83 10.68 3.46 2.30
N ILE A 84 11.73 3.96 1.67
CA ILE A 84 12.73 4.83 2.31
C ILE A 84 12.79 6.16 1.56
N LYS A 85 12.92 7.24 2.31
CA LYS A 85 13.14 8.58 1.75
C LYS A 85 14.50 8.56 1.06
N LYS A 86 14.59 9.12 -0.15
CA LYS A 86 15.90 9.32 -0.76
C LYS A 86 16.60 10.40 0.05
N SER A 87 17.79 10.09 0.58
CA SER A 87 18.69 11.13 1.09
C SER A 87 18.93 12.11 -0.06
N GLY A 88 18.72 13.40 0.19
CA GLY A 88 19.10 14.43 -0.76
C GLY A 88 20.60 14.37 -0.97
N ASN A 89 21.04 14.39 -2.23
CA ASN A 89 22.35 14.93 -2.55
C ASN A 89 22.29 16.46 -2.45
#